data_AF-A0A662D240-F1
#
_entry.id   AF-A0A662D240-F1
#
_cell.length_a   1.000
_cell.length_b   1.000
_cell.length_c   1.000
_cell.angle_alpha   90.00
_cell.angle_beta   90.00
_cell.angle_gamma   90.00
#
_symmetry.space_group_name_H-M   'P 1'
#
loop_
_entity.id
_entity.type
_entity.pdbx_description
1 polymer ?
#
loop_
_entity_poly.entity_id
_entity_poly.type
_entity_poly.pdbx_seq_one_letter_code
_entity_poly.pdbx_strand_id
1 'polypeptide(L)' 'IRLYLPGLEKVFLEELKELLAEHPGKCPVYFELEKPLSFRLLLQSVECQGVRPSDKLRQRVENLLGQNTFFVDYNNNHR' A
#
# COMPACT_ATOMS: atom_id res chain seq x y z
N ILE A 1 -1.26 -1.95 -2.15
CA ILE A 1 0.10 -1.36 -2.23
C ILE A 1 1.09 -2.50 -2.22
N ARG A 2 2.02 -2.56 -3.18
CA ARG A 2 3.06 -3.60 -3.25
C ARG A 2 4.29 -3.17 -2.46
N LEU A 3 4.82 -4.08 -1.65
CA LEU A 3 6.03 -3.90 -0.88
C LEU A 3 7.03 -4.99 -1.26
N TYR A 4 8.10 -4.59 -1.92
CA TYR A 4 9.24 -5.46 -2.19
C TYR A 4 10.09 -5.57 -0.92
N LEU A 5 10.13 -6.75 -0.31
CA LEU A 5 10.76 -6.92 1.01
C LEU A 5 12.30 -6.79 1.00
N PRO A 6 13.04 -7.31 -0.01
CA PRO A 6 14.49 -7.17 0.00
C PRO A 6 14.92 -5.71 -0.09
N GLY A 7 15.68 -5.23 0.90
CA GLY A 7 16.12 -3.84 0.96
C GLY A 7 15.06 -2.85 1.44
N LEU A 8 13.89 -3.32 1.91
CA LEU A 8 12.91 -2.44 2.53
C LEU A 8 13.37 -2.01 3.92
N GLU A 9 13.68 -0.73 4.05
CA GLU A 9 14.06 -0.14 5.33
C GLU A 9 12.83 0.24 6.15
N LYS A 10 12.96 0.16 7.49
CA LYS A 10 11.89 0.51 8.42
C LYS A 10 11.41 1.95 8.25
N VAL A 11 12.31 2.87 7.88
CA VAL A 11 11.97 4.29 7.68
C VAL A 11 10.86 4.47 6.63
N PHE A 12 10.91 3.71 5.53
CA PHE A 12 9.88 3.76 4.48
C PHE A 12 8.52 3.25 4.96
N LEU A 13 8.49 2.31 5.91
CA LEU A 13 7.23 1.81 6.48
C LEU A 13 6.58 2.84 7.40
N GLU A 14 7.37 3.54 8.21
CA GLU A 14 6.86 4.62 9.07
C GLU A 14 6.38 5.80 8.22
N GLU A 15 7.15 6.21 7.21
CA GLU A 15 6.73 7.27 6.27
C GLU A 15 5.47 6.88 5.50
N LEU A 16 5.36 5.63 5.05
CA LEU A 16 4.16 5.14 4.38
C LEU A 16 2.95 5.19 5.31
N LYS A 17 3.12 4.83 6.58
CA LYS A 17 2.06 4.87 7.58
C LYS A 17 1.55 6.29 7.80
N GLU A 18 2.46 7.25 8.00
CA GLU A 18 2.12 8.67 8.16
C GLU A 18 1.40 9.20 6.92
N LEU A 19 1.95 8.90 5.74
CA LEU A 19 1.38 9.28 4.46
C LEU A 19 -0.05 8.74 4.30
N LEU A 20 -0.31 7.47 4.61
CA LEU A 20 -1.66 6.90 4.51
C LEU A 20 -2.62 7.53 5.53
N ALA A 21 -2.15 7.87 6.74
CA ALA A 21 -2.95 8.50 7.78
C ALA A 21 -3.43 9.91 7.39
N GLU A 22 -2.68 10.63 6.55
CA GLU A 22 -3.07 11.94 6.00
C GLU A 22 -4.22 11.88 4.98
N HIS A 23 -4.55 10.68 4.49
CA HIS A 23 -5.54 10.47 3.43
C HIS A 23 -6.69 9.54 3.85
N PRO A 24 -7.41 9.83 4.95
CA PRO A 24 -8.44 8.93 5.48
C PRO A 24 -9.60 8.73 4.50
N GLY A 25 -10.16 7.52 4.49
CA GLY A 25 -11.32 7.21 3.66
C GLY A 25 -11.83 5.78 3.86
N LYS A 26 -12.78 5.38 3.00
CA LYS A 26 -13.49 4.09 3.13
C LYS A 26 -12.90 2.97 2.28
N CYS A 27 -11.94 3.26 1.39
CA CYS A 27 -11.34 2.23 0.55
C CYS A 27 -10.35 1.41 1.38
N PRO A 28 -10.56 0.10 1.57
CA PRO A 28 -9.67 -0.71 2.37
C PRO A 28 -8.26 -0.73 1.77
N VAL A 29 -7.24 -0.69 2.64
CA VAL A 29 -5.83 -0.78 2.23
C VAL A 29 -5.34 -2.20 2.41
N TYR A 30 -4.87 -2.79 1.31
CA TYR A 30 -4.15 -4.07 1.34
C TYR A 30 -2.69 -3.86 0.96
N PHE A 31 -1.81 -4.61 1.63
CA PHE A 31 -0.39 -4.68 1.34
C PHE A 31 -0.08 -6.04 0.72
N GLU A 32 0.53 -6.02 -0.46
CA GLU A 32 1.07 -7.20 -1.11
C GLU A 32 2.57 -7.23 -0.83
N LEU A 33 2.99 -8.08 0.11
CA LEU A 33 4.40 -8.31 0.41
C LEU A 33 4.97 -9.31 -0.59
N GLU A 34 6.05 -8.93 -1.26
CA GLU A 34 6.73 -9.76 -2.23
C GLU A 34 8.18 -10.03 -1.81
N LYS A 35 8.53 -11.30 -1.73
CA LYS A 35 9.92 -11.76 -1.71
C LYS A 35 10.13 -12.64 -2.94
N PRO A 36 10.96 -12.22 -3.91
CA PRO A 36 11.18 -12.98 -5.13
C PRO A 36 11.52 -14.44 -4.88
N LEU A 37 10.96 -15.32 -5.70
CA LEU A 37 11.19 -16.78 -5.66
C LEU A 37 10.78 -17.45 -4.34
N SER A 38 10.13 -16.72 -3.43
CA SER A 38 9.78 -17.22 -2.11
C SER A 38 8.28 -17.17 -1.86
N PHE A 39 7.70 -15.97 -1.79
CA PHE A 39 6.27 -15.83 -1.55
C PHE A 39 5.73 -14.47 -1.99
N ARG A 40 4.40 -14.46 -2.13
CA ARG A 40 3.58 -13.25 -2.22
C ARG A 40 2.44 -13.37 -1.21
N LEU A 41 2.31 -12.39 -0.34
CA LEU A 41 1.31 -12.38 0.73
C LEU A 41 0.47 -11.11 0.64
N LEU A 42 -0.85 -11.26 0.64
CA LEU A 42 -1.77 -10.14 0.76
C LEU A 42 -2.23 -10.02 2.22
N LEU A 43 -2.05 -8.85 2.81
CA LEU A 43 -2.44 -8.59 4.20
C LEU A 43 -3.10 -7.22 4.33
N GLN A 44 -4.01 -7.11 5.28
CA GLN A 44 -4.60 -5.85 5.69
C GLN A 44 -3.96 -5.44 7.00
N SER A 45 -3.46 -4.19 7.08
CA SER A 45 -2.92 -3.68 8.34
C SER A 45 -4.06 -3.38 9.31
N VAL A 46 -3.86 -3.70 10.59
CA VAL A 46 -4.78 -3.30 11.66
C VAL A 46 -4.71 -1.80 11.93
N GLU A 47 -3.59 -1.15 11.61
CA GLU A 47 -3.32 0.26 11.92
C GLU A 47 -3.88 1.21 10.86
N CYS A 48 -4.04 0.75 9.62
CA CYS A 48 -4.60 1.52 8.52
C CYS A 48 -5.70 0.71 7.83
N GLN A 49 -6.94 0.95 8.23
CA GLN A 49 -8.08 0.18 7.72
C GLN A 49 -8.60 0.70 6.37
N GLY A 50 -8.47 1.99 6.09
CA GLY A 50 -8.93 2.55 4.83
C GLY A 50 -8.47 3.98 4.53
N VAL A 51 -8.37 4.28 3.23
CA VAL A 51 -7.94 5.57 2.68
C VAL A 51 -8.91 6.08 1.62
N ARG A 52 -8.76 7.34 1.22
CA ARG A 52 -9.40 7.88 0.03
C ARG A 52 -8.40 7.84 -1.15
N PRO A 53 -8.59 6.96 -2.14
CA PRO A 53 -7.73 6.94 -3.32
C PRO A 53 -7.77 8.28 -4.05
N SER A 54 -6.60 8.77 -4.44
CA SER A 54 -6.43 9.99 -5.24
C SER A 54 -5.11 9.92 -5.98
N ASP A 55 -4.97 10.68 -7.08
CA ASP A 55 -3.71 10.75 -7.82
C ASP A 55 -2.59 11.32 -6.98
N LYS A 56 -2.89 12.29 -6.09
CA LYS A 56 -1.94 12.81 -5.10
C LYS A 56 -1.41 11.71 -4.18
N LEU A 57 -2.30 10.85 -3.68
CA LEU A 57 -1.91 9.72 -2.82
C LEU A 57 -1.06 8.72 -3.60
N ARG A 58 -1.50 8.32 -4.81
CA ARG A 58 -0.74 7.43 -5.70
C ARG A 58 0.68 7.94 -5.92
N GLN A 59 0.81 9.20 -6.34
CA GLN A 59 2.10 9.79 -6.67
C GLN A 59 3.03 9.82 -5.46
N ARG A 60 2.54 10.16 -4.26
CA ARG A 60 3.38 10.16 -3.05
C ARG A 60 3.83 8.76 -2.67
N VAL A 61 2.93 7.76 -2.74
CA VAL A 61 3.28 6.37 -2.47
C VAL A 61 4.32 5.86 -3.47
N GLU A 62 4.15 6.16 -4.75
CA GLU A 62 5.07 5.70 -5.80
C GLU A 62 6.42 6.45 -5.78
N ASN A 63 6.46 7.69 -5.31
CA ASN A 63 7.72 8.38 -5.05
C ASN A 63 8.47 7.77 -3.86
N LEU A 64 7.75 7.25 -2.86
CA LEU A 64 8.33 6.64 -1.68
C LEU A 64 8.84 5.21 -1.94
N LEU A 65 8.03 4.40 -2.64
CA LEU A 65 8.26 2.96 -2.78
C LEU A 65 8.66 2.52 -4.20
N GLY A 66 8.66 3.45 -5.15
CA GLY A 66 8.87 3.17 -6.57
C GLY A 66 7.56 3.10 -7.36
N GLN A 67 7.70 3.27 -8.68
CA GLN A 67 6.58 3.28 -9.63
C GLN A 67 5.87 1.93 -9.70
N ASN A 68 4.57 1.95 -10.05
CA ASN A 68 3.73 0.76 -10.17
C ASN A 68 3.61 -0.04 -8.85
N THR A 69 3.58 0.65 -7.71
CA THR A 69 3.37 0.04 -6.39
C THR A 69 1.98 0.33 -5.83
N PHE A 70 1.25 1.30 -6.38
CA PHE A 70 -0.08 1.70 -5.92
C PHE A 70 -1.18 1.32 -6.92
N PHE A 71 -2.09 0.46 -6.47
CA PHE A 71 -3.21 -0.05 -7.28
C PHE A 71 -4.53 0.22 -6.55
N VAL A 72 -5.55 0.56 -7.33
CA VAL A 72 -6.93 0.64 -6.84
C VAL A 72 -7.71 -0.44 -7.59
N ASP A 73 -8.25 -1.38 -6.83
CA ASP A 73 -9.15 -2.38 -7.38
C ASP A 73 -10.59 -1.87 -7.27
N TYR A 74 -11.26 -1.72 -8.41
CA TYR A 74 -12.66 -1.29 -8.50
C TYR A 74 -13.62 -2.48 -8.58
N ASN A 75 -13.11 -3.71 -8.67
CA ASN A 75 -13.90 -4.93 -8.82
C ASN A 75 -14.29 -5.55 -7.48
N ASN A 76 -14.67 -4.74 -6.49
CA ASN A 76 -15.20 -5.21 -5.22
C ASN A 76 -16.71 -5.57 -5.32
N ASN A 77 -17.12 -6.16 -6.46
CA ASN A 77 -18.47 -6.69 -6.67
C ASN A 77 -18.48 -8.18 -6.33
N HIS A 78 -19.13 -8.50 -5.21
CA HIS A 78 -19.75 -9.77 -4.81
C HIS A 78 -19.10 -11.10 -5.24
N ARG A 79 -18.54 -11.80 -4.26
CA ARG A 79 -18.70 -13.25 -4.13
C ARG A 79 -19.23 -13.57 -2.74
#